data_AF-A0A4U0YYT8-F1
#
_entry.id   AF-A0A4U0YYT8-F1
#
_cell.length_a   1.000
_cell.length_b   1.000
_cell.length_c   1.000
_cell.angle_alpha   90.00
_cell.angle_beta   90.00
_cell.angle_gamma   90.00
#
_symmetry.space_group_name_H-M   'P 1'
#
loop_
_entity.id
_entity.type
_entity.pdbx_description
1 polymer ?
#
loop_
_entity_poly.entity_id
_entity_poly.type
_entity_poly.pdbx_seq_one_letter_code
_entity_poly.pdbx_strand_id
1 'polypeptide(L)'
;MSKLRWLLSRTLKKLWVRVSLFALLGVAAAAAAWLASRFLKGEAPLDISSEAIDSLLTIIASSMLAVTTFSVGALTSAYGSATSNATPRATPLLTEDQVVQNSLATFVGSFLFSIVGLIALKVSFYGPEGRAVLFLVTLVVILLIVLALLRWINQLTKLGRVADTISRIEEATSASMRARIALPFLGGRGLPDRDDEGRPVRSQAVGYVQFIDTAALSKICEAQDFDIDVHVLPGSFVYSGSDLAHVRPAPGAGTAAEAAALP
;
A
#
# COMPACT_ATOMS: atom_id res chain seq x y z
N MET A 1 8.04 -13.49 -13.60
CA MET A 1 7.82 -12.03 -13.45
C MET A 1 9.07 -11.42 -12.84
N SER A 2 9.80 -10.54 -13.55
CA SER A 2 11.11 -10.06 -13.05
C SER A 2 10.98 -9.25 -11.76
N LYS A 3 11.93 -9.42 -10.82
CA LYS A 3 11.98 -8.68 -9.54
C LYS A 3 11.87 -7.17 -9.74
N LEU A 4 12.40 -6.65 -10.86
CA LEU A 4 12.33 -5.23 -11.22
C LEU A 4 10.90 -4.77 -11.53
N ARG A 5 10.10 -5.55 -12.28
CA ARG A 5 8.68 -5.26 -12.53
C ARG A 5 7.84 -5.35 -11.24
N TRP A 6 8.16 -6.29 -10.36
CA TRP A 6 7.50 -6.40 -9.05
C TRP A 6 7.85 -5.21 -8.15
N LEU A 7 9.12 -4.80 -8.10
CA LEU A 7 9.55 -3.63 -7.33
C LEU A 7 8.95 -2.33 -7.90
N LEU A 8 8.97 -2.13 -9.23
CA LEU A 8 8.35 -0.98 -9.90
C LEU A 8 6.84 -0.91 -9.65
N SER A 9 6.12 -2.02 -9.78
CA SER A 9 4.68 -2.03 -9.54
C SER A 9 4.31 -1.78 -8.08
N ARG A 10 5.24 -2.04 -7.14
CA ARG A 10 5.07 -1.74 -5.72
C ARG A 10 5.43 -0.28 -5.38
N THR A 11 6.41 0.32 -6.05
CA THR A 11 6.76 1.74 -5.88
C THR A 11 5.80 2.68 -6.62
N LEU A 12 5.33 2.34 -7.83
CA LEU A 12 4.36 3.15 -8.59
C LEU A 12 2.97 3.26 -7.92
N LYS A 13 2.68 2.40 -6.95
CA LYS A 13 1.48 2.46 -6.12
C LYS A 13 1.60 3.44 -4.95
N LYS A 14 2.80 3.93 -4.63
CA LYS A 14 2.99 4.88 -3.54
C LYS A 14 2.54 6.27 -3.96
N LEU A 15 1.81 6.94 -3.06
CA LEU A 15 1.29 8.30 -3.24
C LEU A 15 2.36 9.27 -3.76
N TRP A 16 3.52 9.31 -3.07
CA TRP A 16 4.61 10.24 -3.40
C TRP A 16 5.17 10.05 -4.81
N VAL A 17 5.27 8.80 -5.30
CA VAL A 17 5.81 8.53 -6.64
C VAL A 17 4.92 9.11 -7.73
N ARG A 18 3.59 9.03 -7.57
CA ARG A 18 2.65 9.62 -8.53
C ARG A 18 2.64 11.14 -8.47
N VAL A 19 2.69 11.72 -7.27
CA VAL A 19 2.80 13.17 -7.10
C VAL A 19 4.07 13.69 -7.80
N SER A 20 5.21 13.01 -7.59
CA SER A 20 6.46 13.31 -8.29
C SER A 20 6.35 13.14 -9.81
N LEU A 21 5.60 12.16 -10.30
CA LEU A 21 5.39 11.95 -11.74
C LEU A 21 4.65 13.12 -12.39
N PHE A 22 3.59 13.65 -11.76
CA PHE A 22 2.88 14.82 -12.29
C PHE A 22 3.74 16.08 -12.25
N ALA A 23 4.54 16.28 -11.20
CA ALA A 23 5.51 17.37 -11.14
C ALA A 23 6.57 17.24 -12.25
N LEU A 24 7.13 16.04 -12.43
CA LEU A 24 8.07 15.73 -13.51
C LEU A 24 7.44 15.95 -14.89
N LEU A 25 6.17 15.58 -15.06
CA LEU A 25 5.42 15.79 -16.29
C LEU A 25 5.24 17.29 -16.57
N GLY A 26 5.05 18.13 -15.56
CA GLY A 26 5.03 19.59 -15.70
C GLY A 26 6.38 20.14 -16.16
N VAL A 27 7.48 19.67 -15.57
CA VAL A 27 8.84 20.04 -15.97
C VAL A 27 9.14 19.57 -17.40
N ALA A 28 8.74 18.34 -17.73
CA ALA A 28 8.92 17.77 -19.06
C ALA A 28 8.08 18.51 -20.11
N ALA A 29 6.84 18.90 -19.78
CA ALA A 29 5.99 19.70 -20.65
C ALA A 29 6.59 21.08 -20.91
N ALA A 30 7.12 21.73 -19.87
CA ALA A 30 7.87 22.98 -19.98
C ALA A 30 9.11 22.80 -20.86
N ALA A 31 9.95 21.79 -20.61
CA ALA A 31 11.12 21.52 -21.43
C ALA A 31 10.77 21.21 -22.90
N ALA A 32 9.71 20.44 -23.14
CA ALA A 32 9.22 20.13 -24.47
C ALA A 32 8.70 21.37 -25.20
N ALA A 33 7.95 22.24 -24.52
CA ALA A 33 7.50 23.52 -25.07
C ALA A 33 8.69 24.43 -25.44
N TRP A 34 9.77 24.42 -24.65
CA TRP A 34 10.97 25.22 -24.90
C TRP A 34 11.68 24.69 -26.15
N LEU A 35 11.84 23.37 -26.22
CA LEU A 35 12.46 22.70 -27.35
C LEU A 35 11.65 22.93 -28.63
N ALA A 36 10.32 22.81 -28.55
CA ALA A 36 9.41 23.06 -29.66
C ALA A 36 9.58 24.49 -30.21
N SER A 37 9.65 25.50 -29.33
CA SER A 37 9.86 26.90 -29.74
C SER A 37 11.21 27.19 -30.41
N ARG A 38 12.18 26.27 -30.29
CA ARG A 38 13.51 26.40 -30.92
C ARG A 38 13.61 25.69 -32.28
N PHE A 39 12.88 24.59 -32.44
CA PHE A 39 12.96 23.73 -33.62
C PHE A 39 11.84 23.94 -34.63
N LEU A 40 10.63 24.26 -34.15
CA LEU A 40 9.58 24.71 -35.03
C LEU A 40 9.83 26.22 -35.31
N LYS A 41 9.73 26.60 -36.57
CA LYS A 41 9.87 27.99 -37.08
C LYS A 41 8.68 28.32 -37.99
N GLY A 42 7.55 27.66 -37.78
CA GLY A 42 6.32 27.86 -38.52
C GLY A 42 5.35 28.79 -37.79
N GLU A 43 4.30 29.19 -38.47
CA GLU A 43 3.13 29.74 -37.80
C GLU A 43 2.41 28.58 -37.12
N ALA A 44 2.27 28.64 -35.80
CA ALA A 44 1.46 27.66 -35.07
C ALA A 44 0.03 27.68 -35.65
N PRO A 45 -0.57 26.52 -35.97
CA PRO A 45 -1.93 26.48 -36.55
C PRO A 45 -3.03 27.00 -35.61
N LEU A 46 -2.69 27.26 -34.34
CA LEU A 46 -3.59 27.74 -33.30
C LEU A 46 -2.90 28.85 -32.50
N ASP A 47 -3.43 30.07 -32.59
CA ASP A 47 -2.97 31.20 -31.77
C ASP A 47 -3.56 31.09 -30.36
N ILE A 48 -2.85 30.39 -29.48
CA ILE A 48 -3.24 30.20 -28.08
C ILE A 48 -2.59 31.30 -27.25
N SER A 49 -3.42 32.17 -26.67
CA SER A 49 -2.95 33.23 -25.81
C SER A 49 -2.33 32.66 -24.52
N SER A 50 -1.22 33.26 -24.08
CA SER A 50 -0.60 32.92 -22.80
C SER A 50 -1.58 33.12 -21.63
N GLU A 51 -2.48 34.09 -21.76
CA GLU A 51 -3.47 34.43 -20.74
C GLU A 51 -4.54 33.33 -20.55
N ALA A 52 -4.92 32.63 -21.63
CA ALA A 52 -5.82 31.48 -21.54
C ALA A 52 -5.17 30.31 -20.78
N ILE A 53 -3.89 30.04 -21.03
CA ILE A 53 -3.14 28.99 -20.32
C ILE A 53 -2.95 29.36 -18.85
N ASP A 54 -2.55 30.61 -18.55
CA ASP A 54 -2.38 31.12 -17.19
C ASP A 54 -3.68 30.99 -16.38
N SER A 55 -4.80 31.37 -16.99
CA SER A 55 -6.14 31.25 -16.38
C SER A 55 -6.48 29.78 -16.07
N LEU A 56 -6.27 28.86 -17.01
CA LEU A 56 -6.55 27.43 -16.80
C LEU A 56 -5.69 26.84 -15.69
N LEU A 57 -4.37 27.07 -15.72
CA LEU A 57 -3.46 26.54 -14.71
C LEU A 57 -3.75 27.15 -13.33
N THR A 58 -4.13 28.43 -13.25
CA THR A 58 -4.53 29.08 -11.99
C THR A 58 -5.82 28.48 -11.41
N ILE A 59 -6.83 28.24 -12.26
CA ILE A 59 -8.08 27.57 -11.86
C ILE A 59 -7.78 26.16 -11.36
N ILE A 60 -6.91 25.40 -12.04
CA ILE A 60 -6.54 24.05 -11.61
C ILE A 60 -5.77 24.10 -10.28
N ALA A 61 -4.80 25.00 -10.13
CA ALA A 61 -4.02 25.11 -8.91
C ALA A 61 -4.91 25.42 -7.69
N SER A 62 -5.76 26.43 -7.79
CA SER A 62 -6.66 26.82 -6.71
C SER A 62 -7.70 25.73 -6.38
N SER A 63 -8.35 25.18 -7.39
CA SER A 63 -9.40 24.16 -7.21
C SER A 63 -8.84 22.83 -6.67
N MET A 64 -7.70 22.36 -7.18
CA MET A 64 -7.13 21.09 -6.76
C MET A 64 -6.59 21.15 -5.34
N LEU A 65 -6.07 22.29 -4.90
CA LEU A 65 -5.69 22.47 -3.49
C LEU A 65 -6.92 22.40 -2.57
N ALA A 66 -8.01 23.08 -2.92
CA ALA A 66 -9.26 23.04 -2.16
C ALA A 66 -9.86 21.62 -2.11
N VAL A 67 -9.92 20.92 -3.25
CA VAL A 67 -10.40 19.54 -3.35
C VAL A 67 -9.50 18.59 -2.55
N THR A 68 -8.18 18.78 -2.57
CA THR A 68 -7.24 18.00 -1.76
C THR A 68 -7.52 18.18 -0.27
N THR A 69 -7.63 19.41 0.21
CA THR A 69 -7.93 19.72 1.62
C THR A 69 -9.27 19.12 2.05
N PHE A 70 -10.32 19.30 1.25
CA PHE A 70 -11.62 18.68 1.48
C PHE A 70 -11.51 17.14 1.55
N SER A 71 -10.75 16.53 0.63
CA SER A 71 -10.60 15.08 0.56
C SER A 71 -9.84 14.51 1.76
N VAL A 72 -8.76 15.17 2.19
CA VAL A 72 -8.01 14.78 3.40
C VAL A 72 -8.91 14.91 4.63
N GLY A 73 -9.68 16.00 4.75
CA GLY A 73 -10.64 16.20 5.83
C GLY A 73 -11.73 15.12 5.85
N ALA A 74 -12.34 14.82 4.70
CA ALA A 74 -13.35 13.77 4.57
C ALA A 74 -12.78 12.39 4.94
N LEU A 75 -11.56 12.08 4.49
CA LEU A 75 -10.89 10.82 4.84
C LEU A 75 -10.58 10.73 6.34
N THR A 76 -10.13 11.84 6.94
CA THR A 76 -9.83 11.92 8.38
C THR A 76 -11.11 11.73 9.20
N SER A 77 -12.22 12.36 8.80
CA SER A 77 -13.53 12.18 9.42
C SER A 77 -14.06 10.75 9.26
N ALA A 78 -13.90 10.15 8.09
CA ALA A 78 -14.29 8.76 7.83
C ALA A 78 -13.46 7.78 8.67
N TYR A 79 -12.15 7.96 8.76
CA TYR A 79 -11.28 7.15 9.63
C TYR A 79 -11.57 7.36 11.12
N GLY A 80 -11.88 8.58 11.53
CA GLY A 80 -12.34 8.87 12.88
C GLY A 80 -13.64 8.13 13.21
N SER A 81 -14.64 8.23 12.33
CA SER A 81 -15.93 7.53 12.46
C SER A 81 -15.78 6.01 12.43
N ALA A 82 -14.87 5.47 11.63
CA ALA A 82 -14.59 4.04 11.59
C ALA A 82 -13.87 3.58 12.87
N THR A 83 -12.92 4.35 13.39
CA THR A 83 -12.21 4.02 14.63
C THR A 83 -13.13 4.13 15.86
N SER A 84 -14.15 5.00 15.83
CA SER A 84 -15.13 5.11 16.91
C SER A 84 -16.24 4.07 16.85
N ASN A 85 -16.59 3.56 15.66
CA ASN A 85 -17.70 2.60 15.48
C ASN A 85 -17.25 1.15 15.16
N ALA A 86 -15.97 0.92 14.88
CA ALA A 86 -15.40 -0.40 14.61
C ALA A 86 -14.25 -0.72 15.59
N THR A 87 -13.93 -2.01 15.74
CA THR A 87 -12.82 -2.42 16.62
C THR A 87 -11.47 -1.96 16.04
N PRO A 88 -10.44 -1.65 16.86
CA PRO A 88 -9.11 -1.22 16.40
C PRO A 88 -8.42 -2.18 15.41
N ARG A 89 -8.90 -3.42 15.29
CA ARG A 89 -8.44 -4.42 14.32
C ARG A 89 -8.99 -4.23 12.91
N ALA A 90 -10.08 -3.49 12.73
CA ALA A 90 -10.72 -3.22 11.45
C ALA A 90 -10.21 -1.95 10.75
N THR A 91 -9.63 -1.02 11.51
CA THR A 91 -9.09 0.25 10.99
C THR A 91 -8.07 0.05 9.85
N PRO A 92 -7.08 -0.87 9.95
CA PRO A 92 -6.10 -1.08 8.87
C PRO A 92 -6.73 -1.61 7.56
N LEU A 93 -7.81 -2.39 7.65
CA LEU A 93 -8.51 -2.97 6.49
C LEU A 93 -9.28 -1.91 5.67
N LEU A 94 -9.54 -0.73 6.25
CA LEU A 94 -10.19 0.41 5.60
C LEU A 94 -9.16 1.42 5.04
N THR A 95 -7.93 1.45 5.58
CA THR A 95 -6.88 2.40 5.18
C THR A 95 -6.13 2.01 3.90
N GLU A 96 -6.27 0.76 3.44
CA GLU A 96 -5.56 0.23 2.26
C GLU A 96 -6.23 0.50 0.91
N ASP A 97 -7.28 1.32 0.85
CA ASP A 97 -7.96 1.56 -0.42
C ASP A 97 -7.09 2.37 -1.40
N GLN A 98 -6.51 1.66 -2.37
CA GLN A 98 -5.67 2.24 -3.41
C GLN A 98 -6.43 3.26 -4.28
N VAL A 99 -7.77 3.19 -4.36
CA VAL A 99 -8.57 4.16 -5.13
C VAL A 99 -8.53 5.54 -4.46
N VAL A 100 -8.63 5.58 -3.13
CA VAL A 100 -8.53 6.80 -2.32
C VAL A 100 -7.16 7.44 -2.50
N GLN A 101 -6.09 6.66 -2.29
CA GLN A 101 -4.72 7.14 -2.41
C GLN A 101 -4.40 7.60 -3.85
N ASN A 102 -4.86 6.85 -4.86
CA ASN A 102 -4.64 7.22 -6.27
C ASN A 102 -5.32 8.54 -6.65
N SER A 103 -6.51 8.81 -6.10
CA SER A 103 -7.24 10.03 -6.40
C SER A 103 -6.58 11.23 -5.71
N LEU A 104 -6.21 11.09 -4.44
CA LEU A 104 -5.51 12.13 -3.68
C LEU A 104 -4.16 12.49 -4.31
N ALA A 105 -3.39 11.49 -4.76
CA ALA A 105 -2.13 11.73 -5.46
C ALA A 105 -2.32 12.50 -6.78
N THR A 106 -3.44 12.27 -7.47
CA THR A 106 -3.76 12.98 -8.71
C THR A 106 -4.13 14.45 -8.43
N PHE A 107 -4.86 14.74 -7.36
CA PHE A 107 -5.18 16.12 -6.97
C PHE A 107 -3.92 16.91 -6.62
N VAL A 108 -3.08 16.37 -5.73
CA VAL A 108 -1.81 17.01 -5.33
C VAL A 108 -0.85 17.13 -6.51
N GLY A 109 -0.75 16.08 -7.32
CA GLY A 109 0.09 16.09 -8.52
C GLY A 109 -0.33 17.15 -9.52
N SER A 110 -1.63 17.32 -9.74
CA SER A 110 -2.18 18.31 -10.68
C SER A 110 -2.00 19.74 -10.20
N PHE A 111 -2.09 19.97 -8.88
CA PHE A 111 -1.72 21.23 -8.26
C PHE A 111 -0.25 21.57 -8.54
N LEU A 112 0.68 20.63 -8.30
CA LEU A 112 2.10 20.84 -8.57
C LEU A 112 2.40 21.04 -10.05
N PHE A 113 1.78 20.25 -10.94
CA PHE A 113 1.86 20.44 -12.39
C PHE A 113 1.47 21.87 -12.76
N SER A 114 0.38 22.37 -12.19
CA SER A 114 -0.14 23.71 -12.51
C SER A 114 0.81 24.81 -12.03
N ILE A 115 1.41 24.68 -10.84
CA ILE A 115 2.44 25.62 -10.36
C ILE A 115 3.66 25.60 -11.27
N VAL A 116 4.16 24.42 -11.64
CA VAL A 116 5.31 24.29 -12.53
C VAL A 116 5.00 24.92 -13.90
N GLY A 117 3.81 24.66 -14.44
CA GLY A 117 3.34 25.27 -15.68
C GLY A 117 3.22 26.79 -15.61
N LEU A 118 2.66 27.33 -14.51
CA LEU A 118 2.55 28.78 -14.29
C LEU A 118 3.93 29.45 -14.19
N ILE A 119 4.85 28.86 -13.42
CA ILE A 119 6.23 29.35 -13.31
C ILE A 119 6.89 29.34 -14.69
N ALA A 120 6.78 28.22 -15.42
CA ALA A 120 7.32 28.11 -16.77
C ALA A 120 6.77 29.22 -17.68
N LEU A 121 5.45 29.44 -17.68
CA LEU A 121 4.79 30.42 -18.52
C LEU A 121 5.21 31.86 -18.20
N LYS A 122 5.28 32.24 -16.91
CA LYS A 122 5.63 33.60 -16.48
C LYS A 122 7.08 33.98 -16.73
N VAL A 123 7.99 33.01 -16.79
CA VAL A 123 9.40 33.27 -17.16
C VAL A 123 9.55 33.56 -18.68
N SER A 124 8.45 33.61 -19.45
CA SER A 124 8.42 34.02 -20.87
C SER A 124 9.32 33.19 -21.79
N PHE A 125 9.50 31.90 -21.49
CA PHE A 125 10.42 31.02 -22.22
C PHE A 125 9.89 30.47 -23.56
N TYR A 126 8.64 30.75 -23.95
CA TYR A 126 7.96 30.04 -25.03
C TYR A 126 7.39 30.96 -26.10
N GLY A 127 7.82 30.75 -27.35
CA GLY A 127 7.15 31.29 -28.54
C GLY A 127 5.77 30.67 -28.78
N PRO A 128 5.01 31.15 -29.79
CA PRO A 128 3.63 30.70 -30.08
C PRO A 128 3.48 29.18 -30.19
N GLU A 129 4.45 28.50 -30.81
CA GLU A 129 4.44 27.05 -31.00
C GLU A 129 4.65 26.25 -29.71
N GLY A 130 5.45 26.77 -28.77
CA GLY A 130 5.63 26.16 -27.45
C GLY A 130 4.36 26.20 -26.60
N ARG A 131 3.54 27.25 -26.78
CA ARG A 131 2.24 27.40 -26.09
C ARG A 131 1.25 26.31 -26.50
N ALA A 132 1.25 25.91 -27.78
CA ALA A 132 0.36 24.86 -28.27
C ALA A 132 0.65 23.49 -27.64
N VAL A 133 1.93 23.13 -27.50
CA VAL A 133 2.34 21.88 -26.82
C VAL A 133 1.92 21.90 -25.35
N LEU A 134 2.18 23.00 -24.65
CA LEU A 134 1.85 23.14 -23.24
C LEU A 134 0.32 23.12 -23.00
N PHE A 135 -0.46 23.72 -23.91
CA PHE A 135 -1.92 23.67 -23.89
C PHE A 135 -2.45 22.24 -24.08
N LEU A 136 -1.93 21.48 -25.06
CA LEU A 136 -2.33 20.10 -25.29
C LEU A 136 -2.04 19.21 -24.07
N VAL A 137 -0.86 19.35 -23.46
CA VAL A 137 -0.52 18.60 -22.24
C VAL A 137 -1.43 19.00 -21.09
N THR A 138 -1.74 20.30 -20.94
CA THR A 138 -2.67 20.79 -19.93
C THR A 138 -4.06 20.19 -20.10
N LEU A 139 -4.58 20.06 -21.33
CA LEU A 139 -5.86 19.38 -21.60
C LEU A 139 -5.85 17.91 -21.18
N VAL A 140 -4.78 17.18 -21.46
CA VAL A 140 -4.64 15.79 -21.01
C VAL A 140 -4.65 15.71 -19.48
N VAL A 141 -3.94 16.61 -18.80
CA VAL A 141 -3.94 16.67 -17.34
C VAL A 141 -5.33 17.01 -16.79
N ILE A 142 -6.06 17.95 -17.39
CA ILE A 142 -7.46 18.25 -17.03
C ILE A 142 -8.34 17.00 -17.14
N LEU A 143 -8.24 16.25 -18.24
CA LEU A 143 -9.00 15.01 -18.41
C LEU A 143 -8.67 13.99 -17.31
N LEU A 144 -7.39 13.82 -16.97
CA LEU A 144 -6.96 12.93 -15.89
C LEU A 144 -7.51 13.37 -14.52
N ILE A 145 -7.55 14.69 -14.26
CA ILE A 145 -8.14 15.26 -13.05
C ILE A 145 -9.63 14.92 -12.96
N VAL A 146 -10.39 15.16 -14.03
CA VAL A 146 -11.84 14.90 -14.05
C VAL A 146 -12.12 13.43 -13.77
N LEU A 147 -11.37 12.52 -14.43
CA LEU A 147 -11.51 11.08 -14.19
C LEU A 147 -11.14 10.68 -12.75
N ALA A 148 -10.09 11.27 -12.18
CA ALA A 148 -9.71 11.04 -10.79
C ALA A 148 -10.76 11.57 -9.81
N LEU A 149 -11.35 12.73 -10.09
CA LEU A 149 -12.41 13.31 -9.26
C LEU A 149 -13.68 12.46 -9.30
N LEU A 150 -14.12 12.03 -10.48
CA LEU A 150 -15.27 11.13 -10.61
C LEU A 150 -15.04 9.80 -9.88
N ARG A 151 -13.83 9.23 -10.00
CA ARG A 151 -13.43 8.02 -9.29
C ARG A 151 -13.40 8.23 -7.77
N TRP A 152 -12.93 9.38 -7.30
CA TRP A 152 -12.96 9.76 -5.90
C TRP A 152 -14.37 9.86 -5.35
N ILE A 153 -15.27 10.56 -6.03
CA ILE A 153 -16.67 10.72 -5.61
C ILE A 153 -17.34 9.35 -5.47
N ASN A 154 -17.17 8.48 -6.47
CA ASN A 154 -17.69 7.11 -6.44
C ASN A 154 -17.08 6.25 -5.31
N GLN A 155 -15.87 6.58 -4.86
CA GLN A 155 -15.25 5.93 -3.72
C GLN A 155 -15.76 6.48 -2.39
N LEU A 156 -15.98 7.80 -2.31
CA LEU A 156 -16.55 8.47 -1.14
C LEU A 156 -17.94 7.90 -0.80
N THR A 157 -18.74 7.60 -1.82
CA THR A 157 -20.05 6.95 -1.66
C THR A 157 -19.98 5.54 -1.07
N LYS A 158 -18.82 4.87 -1.14
CA LYS A 158 -18.61 3.53 -0.56
C LYS A 158 -18.11 3.57 0.88
N LEU A 159 -17.29 4.57 1.21
CA LEU A 159 -16.76 4.81 2.57
C LEU A 159 -17.84 4.99 3.65
N GLY A 160 -19.08 5.32 3.28
CA GLY A 160 -20.20 5.52 4.22
C GLY A 160 -21.08 4.29 4.48
N ARG A 161 -20.85 3.14 3.83
CA ARG A 161 -21.70 1.95 4.02
C ARG A 161 -21.05 1.01 5.02
N VAL A 162 -21.58 0.98 6.25
CA VAL A 162 -21.30 -0.04 7.28
C VAL A 162 -21.35 -1.47 6.70
N ALA A 163 -22.18 -1.69 5.68
CA ALA A 163 -22.26 -2.95 4.93
C ALA A 163 -20.92 -3.38 4.31
N ASP A 164 -20.12 -2.48 3.73
CA ASP A 164 -18.83 -2.84 3.11
C ASP A 164 -17.82 -3.27 4.19
N THR A 165 -17.82 -2.61 5.34
CA THR A 165 -17.00 -3.02 6.49
C THR A 165 -17.43 -4.39 7.02
N ILE A 166 -18.74 -4.63 7.15
CA ILE A 166 -19.27 -5.93 7.59
C ILE A 166 -18.88 -7.03 6.61
N SER A 167 -19.08 -6.83 5.30
CA SER A 167 -18.73 -7.83 4.28
C SER A 167 -17.24 -8.15 4.27
N ARG A 168 -16.35 -7.16 4.43
CA ARG A 168 -14.90 -7.41 4.53
C ARG A 168 -14.52 -8.18 5.79
N ILE A 169 -15.16 -7.88 6.92
CA ILE A 169 -14.94 -8.62 8.18
C ILE A 169 -15.45 -10.06 8.02
N GLU A 170 -16.60 -10.24 7.38
CA GLU A 170 -17.19 -11.56 7.11
C GLU A 170 -16.28 -12.40 6.21
N GLU A 171 -15.79 -11.84 5.11
CA GLU A 171 -14.86 -12.53 4.19
C GLU A 171 -13.56 -12.94 4.90
N ALA A 172 -12.95 -12.02 5.66
CA ALA A 172 -11.72 -12.30 6.41
C ALA A 172 -11.93 -13.37 7.49
N THR A 173 -13.07 -13.32 8.20
CA THR A 173 -13.43 -14.30 9.23
C THR A 173 -13.70 -15.66 8.60
N SER A 174 -14.49 -15.71 7.52
CA SER A 174 -14.81 -16.92 6.79
C SER A 174 -13.56 -17.59 6.21
N ALA A 175 -12.63 -16.80 5.65
CA ALA A 175 -11.35 -17.32 5.16
C ALA A 175 -10.50 -17.90 6.29
N SER A 176 -10.42 -17.22 7.43
CA SER A 176 -9.67 -17.69 8.61
C SER A 176 -10.26 -18.98 9.17
N MET A 177 -11.59 -19.09 9.27
CA MET A 177 -12.29 -20.30 9.69
C MET A 177 -12.04 -21.46 8.72
N ARG A 178 -12.17 -21.23 7.40
CA ARG A 178 -11.90 -22.25 6.38
C ARG A 178 -10.46 -22.73 6.43
N ALA A 179 -9.49 -21.83 6.59
CA ALA A 179 -8.08 -22.20 6.74
C ALA A 179 -7.83 -23.06 7.98
N ARG A 180 -8.46 -22.71 9.12
CA ARG A 180 -8.36 -23.50 10.36
C ARG A 180 -8.99 -24.88 10.25
N ILE A 181 -10.10 -25.02 9.52
CA ILE A 181 -10.74 -26.32 9.25
C ILE A 181 -9.87 -27.17 8.32
N ALA A 182 -9.29 -26.57 7.29
CA ALA A 182 -8.43 -27.28 6.33
C ALA A 182 -7.11 -27.75 6.96
N LEU A 183 -6.49 -26.92 7.80
CA LEU A 183 -5.25 -27.20 8.53
C LEU A 183 -5.48 -27.05 10.05
N PRO A 184 -6.13 -28.01 10.72
CA PRO A 184 -6.43 -27.93 12.16
C PRO A 184 -5.18 -27.78 13.03
N PHE A 185 -4.08 -28.40 12.61
CA PHE A 185 -2.77 -28.37 13.28
C PHE A 185 -1.73 -27.55 12.50
N LEU A 186 -2.16 -26.58 11.67
CA LEU A 186 -1.26 -25.74 10.86
C LEU A 186 -0.33 -26.53 9.93
N GLY A 187 -0.74 -27.74 9.54
CA GLY A 187 0.05 -28.65 8.69
C GLY A 187 0.91 -29.64 9.48
N GLY A 188 0.93 -29.55 10.81
CA GLY A 188 1.52 -30.54 11.70
C GLY A 188 0.56 -31.68 12.08
N ARG A 189 0.95 -32.45 13.10
CA ARG A 189 0.14 -33.49 13.72
C ARG A 189 -0.50 -32.97 15.00
N GLY A 190 -1.56 -33.64 15.47
CA GLY A 190 -2.09 -33.38 16.80
C GLY A 190 -1.05 -33.70 17.87
N LEU A 191 -1.07 -32.94 18.97
CA LEU A 191 -0.15 -33.16 20.07
C LEU A 191 -0.37 -34.57 20.66
N PRO A 192 0.66 -35.44 20.71
CA PRO A 192 0.51 -36.76 21.27
C PRO A 192 0.35 -36.68 22.79
N ASP A 193 -0.42 -37.61 23.36
CA ASP A 193 -0.56 -37.74 24.81
C ASP A 193 0.68 -38.44 25.36
N ARG A 194 1.60 -37.67 25.95
CA ARG A 194 2.89 -38.15 26.48
C ARG A 194 3.23 -37.42 27.78
N ASP A 195 3.65 -38.20 28.77
CA ASP A 195 4.03 -37.73 30.12
C ASP A 195 5.48 -37.19 30.20
N ASP A 196 6.25 -37.17 29.11
CA ASP A 196 7.64 -36.70 29.13
C ASP A 196 7.74 -35.17 29.00
N GLU A 197 8.37 -34.52 30.00
CA GLU A 197 8.68 -33.09 29.90
C GLU A 197 9.83 -32.87 28.89
N GLY A 198 9.48 -32.39 27.70
CA GLY A 198 10.45 -31.98 26.68
C GLY A 198 11.22 -30.72 27.11
N ARG A 199 12.30 -30.40 26.38
CA ARG A 199 13.08 -29.19 26.68
C ARG A 199 12.31 -27.95 26.18
N PRO A 200 12.01 -26.96 27.04
CA PRO A 200 11.21 -25.82 26.64
C PRO A 200 12.00 -24.80 25.81
N VAL A 201 11.36 -24.31 24.75
CA VAL A 201 11.77 -23.17 23.94
C VAL A 201 10.95 -21.97 24.39
N ARG A 202 11.60 -21.02 25.06
CA ARG A 202 10.94 -19.86 25.66
C ARG A 202 11.05 -18.62 24.79
N SER A 203 10.01 -17.80 24.82
CA SER A 203 10.06 -16.47 24.22
C SER A 203 11.05 -15.60 24.97
N GLN A 204 11.85 -14.82 24.22
CA GLN A 204 12.75 -13.81 24.78
C GLN A 204 12.14 -12.40 24.76
N ALA A 205 10.99 -12.24 24.11
CA ALA A 205 10.34 -10.95 23.88
C ALA A 205 8.86 -10.98 24.23
N VAL A 206 8.30 -9.80 24.50
CA VAL A 206 6.86 -9.61 24.69
C VAL A 206 6.22 -9.24 23.36
N GLY A 207 5.13 -9.91 22.99
CA GLY A 207 4.41 -9.63 21.75
C GLY A 207 3.37 -10.67 21.39
N TYR A 208 2.93 -10.64 20.14
CA TYR A 208 2.02 -11.64 19.57
C TYR A 208 2.77 -12.51 18.57
N VAL A 209 2.53 -13.82 18.61
CA VAL A 209 3.06 -14.74 17.60
C VAL A 209 2.39 -14.44 16.27
N GLN A 210 3.13 -13.96 15.27
CA GLN A 210 2.54 -13.58 13.97
C GLN A 210 2.53 -14.72 12.97
N PHE A 211 3.54 -15.59 13.04
CA PHE A 211 3.78 -16.62 12.04
C PHE A 211 4.52 -17.79 12.66
N ILE A 212 4.14 -19.01 12.25
CA ILE A 212 4.80 -20.26 12.62
C ILE A 212 5.09 -20.99 11.31
N ASP A 213 6.37 -21.18 10.98
CA ASP A 213 6.78 -21.88 9.77
C ASP A 213 6.82 -23.39 10.00
N THR A 214 5.68 -24.05 9.81
CA THR A 214 5.58 -25.50 10.02
C THR A 214 6.43 -26.31 9.03
N ALA A 215 6.70 -25.78 7.84
CA ALA A 215 7.58 -26.43 6.86
C ALA A 215 9.05 -26.38 7.29
N ALA A 216 9.51 -25.26 7.84
CA ALA A 216 10.85 -25.16 8.41
C ALA A 216 11.00 -26.05 9.66
N LEU A 217 10.00 -26.09 10.54
CA LEU A 217 9.99 -26.97 11.70
C LEU A 217 10.06 -28.45 11.30
N SER A 218 9.26 -28.89 10.31
CA SER A 218 9.29 -30.28 9.81
C SER A 218 10.68 -30.70 9.34
N LYS A 219 11.39 -29.83 8.60
CA LYS A 219 12.75 -30.10 8.13
C LYS A 219 13.75 -30.26 9.27
N ILE A 220 13.59 -29.50 10.35
CA ILE A 220 14.44 -29.61 11.54
C ILE A 220 14.17 -30.94 12.23
N CYS A 221 12.89 -31.30 12.41
CA CYS A 221 12.50 -32.58 13.01
C CYS A 221 13.06 -33.77 12.22
N GLU A 222 12.93 -33.77 10.89
CA GLU A 222 13.42 -34.83 10.00
C GLU A 222 14.95 -34.96 9.98
N ALA A 223 15.69 -33.86 10.19
CA ALA A 223 17.15 -33.87 10.12
C ALA A 223 17.82 -34.37 11.41
N GLN A 224 17.11 -34.29 12.55
CA GLN A 224 17.71 -34.45 13.87
C GLN A 224 16.99 -35.51 14.74
N ASP A 225 15.99 -36.23 14.21
CA ASP A 225 15.18 -37.21 14.94
C ASP A 225 14.60 -36.67 16.27
N PHE A 226 14.10 -35.43 16.24
CA PHE A 226 13.36 -34.80 17.34
C PHE A 226 11.96 -34.39 16.88
N ASP A 227 10.99 -34.46 17.79
CA ASP A 227 9.68 -33.86 17.66
C ASP A 227 9.66 -32.48 18.34
N ILE A 228 8.94 -31.53 17.74
CA ILE A 228 8.75 -30.18 18.29
C ILE A 228 7.25 -29.97 18.54
N ASP A 229 6.88 -29.93 19.81
CA ASP A 229 5.51 -29.71 20.26
C ASP A 229 5.25 -28.23 20.42
N VAL A 230 4.53 -27.64 19.47
CA VAL A 230 4.22 -26.21 19.47
C VAL A 230 2.95 -25.97 20.30
N HIS A 231 3.07 -25.24 21.41
CA HIS A 231 1.99 -24.99 22.36
C HIS A 231 1.23 -23.67 22.12
N VAL A 232 1.70 -22.85 21.18
CA VAL A 232 1.12 -21.55 20.84
C VAL A 232 0.57 -21.53 19.42
N LEU A 233 -0.42 -20.66 19.18
CA LEU A 233 -0.98 -20.43 17.84
C LEU A 233 -0.58 -19.04 17.34
N PRO A 234 -0.56 -18.80 16.02
CA PRO A 234 -0.53 -17.45 15.49
C PRO A 234 -1.68 -16.63 16.09
N GLY A 235 -1.36 -15.45 16.62
CA GLY A 235 -2.26 -14.58 17.36
C GLY A 235 -2.21 -14.73 18.88
N SER A 236 -1.52 -15.73 19.43
CA SER A 236 -1.29 -15.85 20.88
C SER A 236 -0.39 -14.75 21.40
N PHE A 237 -0.76 -14.17 22.55
CA PHE A 237 0.09 -13.23 23.29
C PHE A 237 1.13 -14.00 24.11
N VAL A 238 2.39 -13.59 24.04
CA VAL A 238 3.51 -14.20 24.76
C VAL A 238 4.35 -13.11 25.43
N TYR A 239 4.94 -13.44 26.57
CA TYR A 239 5.87 -12.58 27.29
C TYR A 239 7.22 -13.28 27.45
N SER A 240 8.23 -12.55 27.92
CA SER A 240 9.56 -13.14 28.15
C SER A 240 9.45 -14.28 29.16
N GLY A 241 9.89 -15.48 28.76
CA GLY A 241 9.78 -16.71 29.55
C GLY A 241 8.52 -17.54 29.27
N SER A 242 7.58 -17.10 28.44
CA SER A 242 6.46 -17.95 27.98
C SER A 242 7.00 -19.12 27.16
N ASP A 243 6.51 -20.33 27.42
CA ASP A 243 6.86 -21.51 26.63
C ASP A 243 6.17 -21.44 25.25
N LEU A 244 6.97 -21.50 24.19
CA LEU A 244 6.51 -21.47 22.79
C LEU A 244 6.33 -22.89 22.24
N ALA A 245 7.33 -23.73 22.48
CA ALA A 245 7.35 -25.11 22.03
C ALA A 245 8.23 -25.96 22.95
N HIS A 246 8.03 -27.28 22.95
CA HIS A 246 8.90 -28.24 23.62
C HIS A 246 9.62 -29.11 22.58
N VAL A 247 10.93 -29.32 22.75
CA VAL A 247 11.71 -30.23 21.90
C VAL A 247 11.85 -31.57 22.61
N ARG A 248 11.50 -32.65 21.92
CA ARG A 248 11.50 -34.02 22.43
C ARG A 248 12.21 -34.97 21.46
N PRO A 249 12.86 -36.04 21.93
CA PRO A 249 13.33 -37.12 21.05
C PRO A 249 12.15 -37.78 20.32
N ALA A 250 12.33 -38.05 19.03
CA ALA A 250 11.33 -38.77 18.25
C ALA A 250 11.10 -40.18 18.84
N PRO A 251 9.85 -40.68 18.85
CA PRO A 251 9.55 -42.01 19.38
C PRO A 251 10.32 -43.08 18.61
N GLY A 252 11.21 -43.80 19.31
CA GLY A 252 12.07 -44.84 18.75
C GLY A 252 13.55 -44.47 18.63
N ALA A 253 13.92 -43.20 18.85
CA ALA A 253 15.31 -42.78 18.97
C ALA A 253 15.86 -43.23 20.34
N GLY A 254 16.93 -44.03 20.33
CA GLY A 254 17.58 -44.54 21.53
C GLY A 254 17.96 -43.43 22.52
N THR A 255 17.87 -43.75 23.80
CA THR A 255 18.09 -42.86 24.95
C THR A 255 19.32 -41.94 24.85
N ALA A 256 19.04 -40.64 24.96
CA ALA A 256 19.77 -39.59 25.68
C ALA A 256 21.30 -39.72 25.82
N ALA A 257 22.05 -39.05 24.93
CA ALA A 257 23.41 -38.57 25.23
C ALA A 257 23.94 -37.38 24.40
N GLU A 258 23.26 -36.91 23.33
CA GLU A 258 23.90 -35.96 22.39
C GLU A 258 23.12 -34.66 22.12
N ALA A 259 22.28 -34.21 23.06
CA ALA A 259 21.62 -32.89 22.97
C ALA A 259 22.43 -31.75 23.62
N ALA A 260 23.70 -31.99 23.97
CA ALA A 260 24.57 -31.02 24.66
C ALA A 260 25.23 -29.97 23.76
N ALA A 261 24.96 -30.00 22.44
CA ALA A 261 25.68 -29.15 21.49
C ALA A 261 24.75 -28.50 20.45
N LEU A 262 23.77 -27.70 20.87
CA LEU A 262 23.16 -26.70 20.00
C LEU A 262 23.00 -25.36 20.76
N PRO A 263 23.49 -24.24 20.19
CA PRO A 263 23.41 -22.90 20.76
C PRO A 263 21.99 -22.30 20.71
#